data_AF-A0AAN8PFI2-F1
#
_entry.id   AF-A0AAN8PFI2-F1
#
_cell.length_a   1.000
_cell.length_b   1.000
_cell.length_c   1.000
_cell.angle_alpha   90.00
_cell.angle_beta   90.00
_cell.angle_gamma   90.00
#
_symmetry.space_group_name_H-M   'P 1'
#
loop_
_entity.id
_entity.type
_entity.pdbx_description
1 polymer ?
#
loop_
_entity_poly.entity_id
_entity_poly.type
_entity_poly.pdbx_seq_one_letter_code
_entity_poly.pdbx_strand_id
1 'polypeptide(L)'
;MHLLELALWMLVGHLVHGSNPGINFIGTGYNLLKANPEGGVGGGVDPGLNTVRNIFQLSKGNVPKEVKYSNRHSCSQQSNSHVYYGTKSYQSRLGIGITASGQANGAVEGAAFSLSAGYHRANSETNSAGNVIFDNETICNFGSARFTDELSFQHNLHVTTNFAAAVCVLPILYNEAKYMQFLDDWGTHVITKVDFGTKVIKRYKSSREEFFKHVQKSGGFGFSILGFLSVDFRTFKESEAYKLQFGTFEKTLTAGSTSYPQPVGLTIKTIAEALNYDYWWGPLVSMACGHSLTFLHSKQSNLVKALNGYAKFKLFTPPKDPQLLIPLTWPVGTYGLIATKSGCPAGGVTWHGGARHQDGYTFHRRTHYPVVYKTIPNKNAFSAHNHIGGTQGQDITLQFCMKGAKQTTGFDSIWPKGDYCILKYGDCPGGFQTGSILWDDENKDNHDSSTGSLPDGKYDTDTRIDFCCRNDAVPTGAISLPIDKPFILFRYTRACQQVKGMTVTEEFIRWDDYPIRNHDKNTEAHPFDDGGDHQHKLHFCYYAKSGSALIG
;
A
#
# COMPACT_ATOMS: atom_id res chain seq x y z
N MET A 1 -6.02 63.63 33.80
CA MET A 1 -5.09 62.56 34.23
C MET A 1 -5.32 61.27 33.43
N HIS A 2 -5.47 61.34 32.10
CA HIS A 2 -5.83 60.19 31.23
C HIS A 2 -5.23 60.28 29.80
N LEU A 3 -4.12 61.01 29.63
CA LEU A 3 -3.45 61.18 28.33
C LEU A 3 -1.96 60.82 28.35
N LEU A 4 -1.43 60.37 29.50
CA LEU A 4 -0.02 59.99 29.67
C LEU A 4 0.22 58.47 29.74
N GLU A 5 -0.81 57.64 29.86
CA GLU A 5 -0.65 56.16 29.85
C GLU A 5 -0.79 55.53 28.45
N LEU A 6 -1.44 56.20 27.50
CA LEU A 6 -1.56 55.71 26.12
C LEU A 6 -0.28 55.88 25.28
N ALA A 7 0.64 56.73 25.72
CA ALA A 7 1.94 56.90 25.06
C ALA A 7 2.98 55.83 25.48
N LEU A 8 2.76 55.13 26.60
CA LEU A 8 3.71 54.12 27.10
C LEU A 8 3.48 52.72 26.51
N TRP A 9 2.29 52.45 25.96
CA TRP A 9 2.00 51.20 25.23
C TRP A 9 2.28 51.26 23.72
N MET A 10 2.43 52.46 23.14
CA MET A 10 2.88 52.62 21.75
C MET A 10 4.41 52.64 21.58
N LEU A 11 5.18 52.55 22.67
CA LEU A 11 6.65 52.56 22.64
C LEU A 11 7.31 51.22 23.01
N VAL A 12 6.54 50.14 23.21
CA VAL A 12 7.08 48.77 23.36
C VAL A 12 6.74 47.87 22.15
N GLY A 13 6.01 48.39 21.15
CA GLY A 13 5.65 47.66 19.94
C GLY A 13 6.66 47.75 18.79
N HIS A 14 7.77 48.46 18.94
CA HIS A 14 8.76 48.68 17.88
C HIS A 14 10.16 48.42 18.42
N LEU A 15 10.59 47.16 18.46
CA LEU A 15 12.00 46.74 18.39
C LEU A 15 12.13 45.20 18.36
N VAL A 16 11.56 44.55 17.35
CA VAL A 16 12.16 43.33 16.77
C VAL A 16 12.12 43.47 15.25
N HIS A 17 12.84 44.46 14.74
CA HIS A 17 13.09 44.57 13.31
C HIS A 17 14.33 43.73 12.96
N GLY A 18 14.07 42.56 12.37
CA GLY A 18 14.82 42.11 11.22
C GLY A 18 16.02 41.20 11.47
N SER A 19 15.79 39.92 11.73
CA SER A 19 16.62 38.89 11.11
C SER A 19 15.70 38.08 10.21
N ASN A 20 15.88 38.17 8.88
CA ASN A 20 15.11 37.33 7.96
C ASN A 20 15.60 35.88 8.11
N PRO A 21 14.80 34.94 8.64
CA PRO A 21 15.31 33.62 9.04
C PRO A 21 15.85 32.82 7.85
N GLY A 22 15.36 33.08 6.64
CA GLY A 22 15.88 32.49 5.40
C GLY A 22 17.33 32.85 5.05
N ILE A 23 17.88 33.99 5.53
CA ILE A 23 19.25 34.43 5.21
C ILE A 23 20.27 33.36 5.62
N ASN A 24 20.06 32.78 6.80
CA ASN A 24 21.02 31.89 7.45
C ASN A 24 21.28 30.59 6.68
N PHE A 25 20.45 30.29 5.68
CA PHE A 25 20.57 29.09 4.86
C PHE A 25 21.09 29.39 3.45
N ILE A 26 20.95 30.63 2.96
CA ILE A 26 21.38 30.99 1.61
C ILE A 26 22.89 30.94 1.52
N GLY A 27 23.39 30.29 0.47
CA GLY A 27 24.81 30.12 0.22
C GLY A 27 25.49 29.14 1.16
N THR A 28 24.75 28.37 1.96
CA THR A 28 25.33 27.34 2.83
C THR A 28 25.49 26.01 2.10
N GLY A 29 26.47 25.22 2.53
CA GLY A 29 26.68 23.86 2.04
C GLY A 29 25.56 22.91 2.43
N TYR A 30 25.23 21.98 1.54
CA TYR A 30 24.20 20.96 1.75
C TYR A 30 24.64 19.60 1.23
N ASN A 31 24.60 18.59 2.11
CA ASN A 31 24.94 17.21 1.76
C ASN A 31 23.67 16.39 1.52
N LEU A 32 23.31 16.23 0.25
CA LEU A 32 22.05 15.59 -0.16
C LEU A 32 21.96 14.12 0.26
N LEU A 33 23.09 13.41 0.38
CA LEU A 33 23.10 12.01 0.84
C LEU A 33 22.85 11.91 2.35
N LYS A 34 23.37 12.85 3.15
CA LYS A 34 23.19 12.90 4.61
C LYS A 34 21.87 13.55 5.02
N ALA A 35 21.24 14.28 4.09
CA ALA A 35 20.05 15.05 4.36
C ALA A 35 18.86 14.21 4.84
N ASN A 36 18.04 14.83 5.68
CA ASN A 36 16.71 14.39 6.00
C ASN A 36 15.84 15.62 6.29
N PRO A 37 15.02 16.06 5.31
CA PRO A 37 14.14 17.23 5.48
C PRO A 37 13.07 17.08 6.58
N GLU A 38 12.91 15.88 7.16
CA GLU A 38 12.06 15.62 8.32
C GLU A 38 12.81 15.79 9.66
N GLY A 39 14.14 15.98 9.63
CA GLY A 39 14.98 16.12 10.82
C GLY A 39 15.42 14.78 11.45
N GLY A 40 15.63 14.80 12.77
CA GLY A 40 16.07 13.66 13.57
C GLY A 40 14.94 12.91 14.28
N VAL A 41 15.21 12.40 15.48
CA VAL A 41 14.18 11.76 16.33
C VAL A 41 13.22 12.85 16.85
N GLY A 42 11.96 12.80 16.41
CA GLY A 42 10.94 13.81 16.79
C GLY A 42 10.90 15.05 15.89
N GLY A 43 11.71 15.09 14.84
CA GLY A 43 11.85 16.24 13.95
C GLY A 43 13.17 16.98 14.14
N GLY A 44 13.19 18.27 13.80
CA GLY A 44 14.33 19.15 14.01
C GLY A 44 15.04 19.57 12.72
N VAL A 45 16.32 19.93 12.86
CA VAL A 45 17.14 20.47 11.76
C VAL A 45 17.53 19.33 10.82
N ASP A 46 17.45 19.61 9.51
CA ASP A 46 17.90 18.68 8.49
C ASP A 46 19.43 18.43 8.64
N PRO A 47 19.88 17.19 8.89
CA PRO A 47 21.30 16.86 9.08
C PRO A 47 22.18 17.09 7.84
N GLY A 48 21.57 17.31 6.67
CA GLY A 48 22.28 17.69 5.45
C GLY A 48 22.70 19.16 5.43
N LEU A 49 22.09 20.02 6.26
CA LEU A 49 22.41 21.44 6.35
C LEU A 49 23.75 21.66 7.04
N ASN A 50 24.64 22.38 6.37
CA ASN A 50 25.93 22.78 6.92
C ASN A 50 25.96 24.29 7.17
N THR A 51 25.20 24.73 8.18
CA THR A 51 24.98 26.16 8.48
C THR A 51 26.22 26.92 8.95
N VAL A 52 27.32 26.21 9.25
CA VAL A 52 28.63 26.81 9.58
C VAL A 52 29.58 26.88 8.37
N ARG A 53 29.21 26.27 7.24
CA ARG A 53 29.99 26.28 6.00
C ARG A 53 29.28 27.13 4.94
N ASN A 54 29.49 28.43 5.04
CA ASN A 54 29.03 29.40 4.05
C ASN A 54 29.95 29.34 2.82
N ILE A 55 29.37 29.02 1.67
CA ILE A 55 30.03 28.99 0.36
C ILE A 55 29.98 30.39 -0.26
N PHE A 56 28.81 31.04 -0.28
CA PHE A 56 28.68 32.41 -0.77
C PHE A 56 28.80 33.42 0.37
N GLN A 57 29.51 34.51 0.09
CA GLN A 57 29.63 35.64 0.99
C GLN A 57 28.40 36.54 0.84
N LEU A 58 27.69 36.75 1.94
CA LEU A 58 26.57 37.70 2.00
C LEU A 58 27.04 39.00 2.66
N SER A 59 26.54 40.13 2.17
CA SER A 59 26.75 41.44 2.80
C SER A 59 26.08 41.49 4.17
N LYS A 60 26.67 42.24 5.11
CA LYS A 60 26.06 42.45 6.44
C LYS A 60 24.78 43.29 6.29
N GLY A 61 23.75 42.93 7.05
CA GLY A 61 22.49 43.66 7.10
C GLY A 61 21.27 42.73 7.13
N ASN A 62 20.10 43.31 7.36
CA ASN A 62 18.85 42.55 7.49
C ASN A 62 18.35 41.97 6.16
N VAL A 63 18.79 42.56 5.03
CA VAL A 63 18.58 42.08 3.66
C VAL A 63 19.88 42.32 2.88
N PRO A 64 20.76 41.32 2.76
CA PRO A 64 21.95 41.38 1.92
C PRO A 64 21.57 41.68 0.47
N LYS A 65 22.37 42.49 -0.21
CA LYS A 65 22.14 42.85 -1.64
C LYS A 65 22.15 41.64 -2.58
N GLU A 66 22.73 40.54 -2.13
CA GLU A 66 22.86 39.27 -2.84
C GLU A 66 21.59 38.41 -2.76
N VAL A 67 20.59 38.82 -1.95
CA VAL A 67 19.42 38.00 -1.68
C VAL A 67 18.13 38.80 -1.91
N LYS A 68 17.23 38.21 -2.70
CA LYS A 68 15.85 38.67 -2.86
C LYS A 68 14.97 37.94 -1.83
N TYR A 69 14.21 38.70 -1.06
CA TYR A 69 13.25 38.17 -0.09
C TYR A 69 11.81 38.40 -0.57
N SER A 70 10.97 37.40 -0.31
CA SER A 70 9.52 37.52 -0.45
C SER A 70 8.90 37.07 0.86
N ASN A 71 8.43 38.04 1.66
CA ASN A 71 7.73 37.77 2.91
C ASN A 71 6.24 37.55 2.67
N ARG A 72 5.62 36.71 3.48
CA ARG A 72 4.16 36.58 3.55
C ARG A 72 3.65 37.21 4.83
N HIS A 73 2.53 37.93 4.75
CA HIS A 73 1.88 38.53 5.92
C HIS A 73 1.26 37.50 6.87
N SER A 74 1.01 36.28 6.38
CA SER A 74 0.45 35.17 7.14
C SER A 74 0.96 33.82 6.61
N CYS A 75 0.79 32.76 7.40
CA CYS A 75 1.11 31.40 6.97
C CYS A 75 0.30 31.04 5.72
N SER A 76 0.99 30.64 4.65
CA SER A 76 0.37 29.90 3.55
C SER A 76 0.36 28.42 3.91
N GLN A 77 -0.77 27.94 4.41
CA GLN A 77 -0.90 26.56 4.88
C GLN A 77 -1.20 25.59 3.73
N GLN A 78 -0.55 24.43 3.75
CA GLN A 78 -0.82 23.31 2.86
C GLN A 78 -0.83 22.02 3.68
N SER A 79 -1.78 21.13 3.40
CA SER A 79 -1.87 19.81 4.04
C SER A 79 -1.86 18.72 2.98
N ASN A 80 -1.04 17.70 3.17
CA ASN A 80 -0.83 16.62 2.21
C ASN A 80 -0.78 15.25 2.91
N SER A 81 -1.26 14.22 2.22
CA SER A 81 -1.15 12.83 2.67
C SER A 81 -0.09 12.09 1.83
N HIS A 82 0.83 11.41 2.51
CA HIS A 82 1.90 10.66 1.90
C HIS A 82 1.93 9.22 2.40
N VAL A 83 2.20 8.28 1.49
CA VAL A 83 2.41 6.87 1.85
C VAL A 83 3.77 6.42 1.34
N TYR A 84 4.52 5.75 2.21
CA TYR A 84 5.74 5.04 1.82
C TYR A 84 5.74 3.61 2.39
N TYR A 85 6.29 2.70 1.60
CA TYR A 85 6.26 1.25 1.84
C TYR A 85 7.62 0.62 1.52
N GLY A 86 8.63 1.44 1.23
CA GLY A 86 9.99 1.05 1.04
C GLY A 86 10.94 2.24 0.98
N THR A 87 12.23 1.97 0.79
CA THR A 87 13.24 3.04 0.76
C THR A 87 13.14 3.92 -0.48
N LYS A 88 12.61 3.40 -1.60
CA LYS A 88 12.42 4.18 -2.83
C LYS A 88 11.27 5.16 -2.70
N SER A 89 10.12 4.69 -2.24
CA SER A 89 8.98 5.55 -1.92
C SER A 89 9.29 6.55 -0.80
N TYR A 90 10.10 6.19 0.20
CA TYR A 90 10.59 7.12 1.23
C TYR A 90 11.50 8.21 0.64
N GLN A 91 12.46 7.84 -0.22
CA GLN A 91 13.33 8.81 -0.90
C GLN A 91 12.53 9.78 -1.77
N SER A 92 11.61 9.27 -2.60
CA SER A 92 10.75 10.12 -3.44
C SER A 92 9.93 11.11 -2.61
N ARG A 93 9.46 10.69 -1.44
CA ARG A 93 8.74 11.55 -0.51
C ARG A 93 9.64 12.62 0.09
N LEU A 94 10.82 12.29 0.61
CA LEU A 94 11.76 13.28 1.15
C LEU A 94 12.23 14.30 0.10
N GLY A 95 12.24 13.91 -1.17
CA GLY A 95 12.53 14.80 -2.30
C GLY A 95 11.44 15.84 -2.55
N ILE A 96 10.24 15.68 -1.99
CA ILE A 96 9.17 16.69 -2.11
C ILE A 96 9.63 17.96 -1.40
N GLY A 97 9.73 19.05 -2.16
CA GLY A 97 10.24 20.34 -1.68
C GLY A 97 11.74 20.54 -1.86
N ILE A 98 12.47 19.60 -2.45
CA ILE A 98 13.88 19.78 -2.85
C ILE A 98 13.96 19.90 -4.37
N THR A 99 14.45 21.04 -4.87
CA THR A 99 14.77 21.23 -6.29
C THR A 99 16.29 21.26 -6.45
N ALA A 100 16.87 20.19 -6.99
CA ALA A 100 18.31 20.06 -7.20
C ALA A 100 18.70 20.22 -8.68
N SER A 101 19.86 20.83 -8.95
CA SER A 101 20.35 21.11 -10.30
C SER A 101 21.88 21.25 -10.35
N GLY A 102 22.45 21.35 -11.55
CA GLY A 102 23.89 21.49 -11.79
C GLY A 102 24.56 20.23 -12.31
N GLN A 103 25.83 20.34 -12.70
CA GLN A 103 26.58 19.21 -13.26
C GLN A 103 26.72 18.07 -12.24
N ALA A 104 26.57 16.81 -12.71
CA ALA A 104 26.55 15.59 -11.91
C ALA A 104 25.40 15.44 -10.89
N ASN A 105 24.37 16.30 -10.92
CA ASN A 105 23.24 16.21 -9.98
C ASN A 105 22.57 14.83 -9.98
N GLY A 106 22.27 14.26 -11.16
CA GLY A 106 21.55 12.98 -11.26
C GLY A 106 22.25 11.81 -10.56
N ALA A 107 23.58 11.81 -10.49
CA ALA A 107 24.35 10.79 -9.78
C ALA A 107 24.21 10.91 -8.24
N VAL A 108 24.11 12.13 -7.73
CA VAL A 108 23.94 12.41 -6.30
C VAL A 108 22.48 12.21 -5.88
N GLU A 109 21.54 12.68 -6.71
CA GLU A 109 20.11 12.59 -6.47
C GLU A 109 19.61 11.15 -6.39
N GLY A 110 20.13 10.25 -7.22
CA GLY A 110 19.83 8.81 -7.11
C GLY A 110 20.15 8.21 -5.73
N ALA A 111 21.08 8.81 -4.99
CA ALA A 111 21.47 8.41 -3.64
C ALA A 111 20.97 9.36 -2.53
N ALA A 112 20.07 10.30 -2.85
CA ALA A 112 19.58 11.29 -1.89
C ALA A 112 19.05 10.63 -0.61
N PHE A 113 19.37 11.25 0.53
CA PHE A 113 18.95 10.90 1.89
C PHE A 113 19.43 9.55 2.43
N SER A 114 20.11 8.75 1.62
CA SER A 114 20.45 7.35 1.91
C SER A 114 21.37 7.12 3.11
N LEU A 115 22.11 8.14 3.53
CA LEU A 115 23.01 8.10 4.69
C LEU A 115 22.37 8.66 5.96
N SER A 116 21.10 9.09 5.91
CA SER A 116 20.41 9.64 7.06
C SER A 116 19.88 8.55 7.99
N ALA A 117 19.81 8.86 9.29
CA ALA A 117 19.19 7.97 10.28
C ALA A 117 17.71 7.68 9.97
N GLY A 118 17.00 8.64 9.36
CA GLY A 118 15.62 8.48 8.90
C GLY A 118 15.49 7.41 7.82
N TYR A 119 16.41 7.40 6.84
CA TYR A 119 16.42 6.41 5.77
C TYR A 119 16.70 4.98 6.27
N HIS A 120 17.67 4.82 7.18
CA HIS A 120 17.93 3.50 7.78
C HIS A 120 16.75 2.99 8.60
N ARG A 121 16.06 3.88 9.33
CA ARG A 121 14.83 3.52 10.05
C ARG A 121 13.72 3.12 9.08
N ALA A 122 13.50 3.89 8.02
CA ALA A 122 12.53 3.56 6.98
C ALA A 122 12.82 2.18 6.37
N ASN A 123 14.09 1.87 6.06
CA ASN A 123 14.48 0.55 5.56
C ASN A 123 14.18 -0.60 6.55
N SER A 124 14.42 -0.38 7.84
CA SER A 124 14.11 -1.37 8.88
C SER A 124 12.61 -1.59 9.00
N GLU A 125 11.83 -0.51 9.08
CA GLU A 125 10.37 -0.57 9.29
C GLU A 125 9.63 -1.10 8.06
N THR A 126 10.09 -0.79 6.85
CA THR A 126 9.37 -1.10 5.61
C THR A 126 9.99 -2.28 4.87
N ASN A 127 11.20 -2.14 4.31
CA ASN A 127 11.84 -3.21 3.53
C ASN A 127 12.09 -4.49 4.35
N SER A 128 12.38 -4.36 5.65
CA SER A 128 12.71 -5.51 6.50
C SER A 128 11.49 -6.05 7.25
N ALA A 129 10.68 -5.18 7.86
CA ALA A 129 9.52 -5.59 8.64
C ALA A 129 8.18 -5.61 7.87
N GLY A 130 8.14 -5.07 6.65
CA GLY A 130 6.95 -5.09 5.78
C GLY A 130 5.84 -4.12 6.20
N ASN A 131 6.12 -3.12 7.04
CA ASN A 131 5.13 -2.12 7.42
C ASN A 131 4.90 -1.11 6.30
N VAL A 132 3.72 -0.50 6.30
CA VAL A 132 3.37 0.62 5.44
C VAL A 132 3.11 1.85 6.29
N ILE A 133 3.69 2.98 5.90
CA ILE A 133 3.65 4.20 6.70
C ILE A 133 2.79 5.24 5.99
N PHE A 134 1.86 5.83 6.74
CA PHE A 134 1.02 6.95 6.32
C PHE A 134 1.40 8.19 7.10
N ASP A 135 1.64 9.29 6.40
CA ASP A 135 1.97 10.57 7.00
C ASP A 135 0.98 11.64 6.54
N ASN A 136 0.46 12.37 7.52
CA ASN A 136 -0.29 13.60 7.29
C ASN A 136 0.63 14.78 7.60
N GLU A 137 1.01 15.50 6.55
CA GLU A 137 1.89 16.64 6.60
C GLU A 137 1.09 17.94 6.56
N THR A 138 1.50 18.91 7.37
CA THR A 138 1.04 20.30 7.30
C THR A 138 2.24 21.23 7.25
N ILE A 139 2.34 22.00 6.18
CA ILE A 139 3.36 23.04 5.97
C ILE A 139 2.71 24.39 6.17
N CYS A 140 3.40 25.26 6.91
CA CYS A 140 3.09 26.67 7.03
C CYS A 140 4.26 27.48 6.48
N ASN A 141 4.11 28.01 5.26
CA ASN A 141 5.16 28.81 4.61
C ASN A 141 5.04 30.30 5.00
N PHE A 142 6.13 30.87 5.53
CA PHE A 142 6.20 32.29 5.96
C PHE A 142 6.87 33.20 4.92
N GLY A 143 7.52 32.65 3.92
CA GLY A 143 8.22 33.41 2.90
C GLY A 143 9.31 32.61 2.22
N SER A 144 10.05 33.30 1.36
CA SER A 144 11.18 32.75 0.64
C SER A 144 12.35 33.72 0.56
N ALA A 145 13.55 33.17 0.48
CA ALA A 145 14.78 33.88 0.20
C ALA A 145 15.47 33.22 -0.99
N ARG A 146 16.00 34.00 -1.93
CA ARG A 146 16.72 33.49 -3.10
C ARG A 146 18.00 34.30 -3.35
N PHE A 147 19.10 33.60 -3.59
CA PHE A 147 20.35 34.16 -4.08
C PHE A 147 20.17 34.69 -5.52
N THR A 148 20.61 35.92 -5.78
CA THR A 148 20.50 36.55 -7.10
C THR A 148 21.69 36.18 -7.98
N ASP A 149 21.81 34.91 -8.34
CA ASP A 149 22.88 34.41 -9.20
C ASP A 149 22.93 35.13 -10.56
N GLU A 150 21.79 35.60 -11.05
CA GLU A 150 21.70 36.40 -12.27
C GLU A 150 22.39 37.77 -12.20
N LEU A 151 22.80 38.22 -11.00
CA LEU A 151 23.51 39.47 -10.76
C LEU A 151 24.95 39.25 -10.28
N SER A 152 25.52 38.05 -10.50
CA SER A 152 26.86 37.64 -10.03
C SER A 152 27.93 38.70 -10.28
N PHE A 153 28.04 39.13 -11.52
CA PHE A 153 29.01 40.14 -11.95
C PHE A 153 28.66 41.54 -11.47
N GLN A 154 27.40 41.99 -11.67
CA GLN A 154 26.98 43.36 -11.37
C GLN A 154 27.03 43.68 -9.88
N HIS A 155 26.72 42.70 -9.02
CA HIS A 155 26.71 42.88 -7.58
C HIS A 155 28.03 42.48 -6.91
N ASN A 156 29.01 42.03 -7.70
CA ASN A 156 30.30 41.57 -7.21
C ASN A 156 30.11 40.47 -6.15
N LEU A 157 29.34 39.44 -6.51
CA LEU A 157 29.03 38.30 -5.65
C LEU A 157 30.25 37.41 -5.53
N HIS A 158 30.67 37.05 -4.31
CA HIS A 158 31.86 36.22 -4.12
C HIS A 158 31.61 35.02 -3.25
N VAL A 159 32.44 34.00 -3.43
CA VAL A 159 32.60 32.94 -2.43
C VAL A 159 33.25 33.46 -1.15
N THR A 160 33.07 32.76 -0.05
CA THR A 160 33.77 33.07 1.21
C THR A 160 35.26 32.73 1.09
N THR A 161 36.10 33.45 1.84
CA THR A 161 37.54 33.18 1.91
C THR A 161 37.85 31.76 2.41
N ASN A 162 37.06 31.23 3.34
CA ASN A 162 37.22 29.86 3.84
C ASN A 162 36.94 28.82 2.75
N PHE A 163 35.90 29.04 1.93
CA PHE A 163 35.60 28.16 0.80
C PHE A 163 36.68 28.24 -0.26
N ALA A 164 37.11 29.47 -0.59
CA ALA A 164 38.19 29.70 -1.54
C ALA A 164 39.47 28.98 -1.13
N ALA A 165 39.91 29.13 0.12
CA ALA A 165 41.08 28.45 0.65
C ALA A 165 40.96 26.91 0.56
N ALA A 166 39.80 26.34 0.90
CA ALA A 166 39.56 24.90 0.83
C ALA A 166 39.63 24.36 -0.60
N VAL A 167 39.09 25.08 -1.59
CA VAL A 167 39.21 24.72 -3.00
C VAL A 167 40.66 24.90 -3.48
N CYS A 168 41.36 25.92 -3.00
CA CYS A 168 42.71 26.24 -3.45
C CYS A 168 43.76 25.21 -3.02
N VAL A 169 43.55 24.52 -1.89
CA VAL A 169 44.38 23.37 -1.48
C VAL A 169 44.07 22.05 -2.19
N LEU A 170 42.95 21.95 -2.93
CA LEU A 170 42.66 20.73 -3.71
C LEU A 170 43.70 20.54 -4.84
N PRO A 171 44.12 19.30 -5.11
CA PRO A 171 45.08 19.04 -6.18
C PRO A 171 44.45 19.26 -7.56
N ILE A 172 45.25 19.77 -8.51
CA ILE A 172 44.84 19.95 -9.91
C ILE A 172 44.70 18.58 -10.60
N LEU A 173 45.59 17.64 -10.29
CA LEU A 173 45.43 16.25 -10.67
C LEU A 173 44.42 15.59 -9.73
N TYR A 174 43.44 14.88 -10.30
CA TYR A 174 42.36 14.27 -9.53
C TYR A 174 42.91 13.29 -8.47
N ASN A 175 42.56 13.53 -7.21
CA ASN A 175 42.82 12.62 -6.10
C ASN A 175 41.48 12.31 -5.42
N GLU A 176 40.99 11.09 -5.57
CA GLU A 176 39.66 10.70 -5.08
C GLU A 176 39.49 11.01 -3.59
N ALA A 177 40.40 10.52 -2.74
CA ALA A 177 40.30 10.71 -1.29
C ALA A 177 40.19 12.20 -0.87
N LYS A 178 40.97 13.08 -1.49
CA LYS A 178 40.95 14.53 -1.18
C LYS A 178 39.65 15.20 -1.62
N TYR A 179 39.12 14.86 -2.79
CA TYR A 179 37.85 15.42 -3.26
C TYR A 179 36.64 14.84 -2.51
N MET A 180 36.68 13.56 -2.12
CA MET A 180 35.64 12.96 -1.27
C MET A 180 35.62 13.60 0.12
N GLN A 181 36.80 13.85 0.71
CA GLN A 181 36.92 14.60 1.97
C GLN A 181 36.34 16.02 1.84
N PHE A 182 36.60 16.72 0.73
CA PHE A 182 35.99 18.02 0.48
C PHE A 182 34.46 17.97 0.44
N LEU A 183 33.88 16.96 -0.21
CA LEU A 183 32.42 16.75 -0.24
C LEU A 183 31.84 16.36 1.13
N ASP A 184 32.62 15.69 1.98
CA ASP A 184 32.25 15.43 3.37
C ASP A 184 32.17 16.72 4.19
N ASP A 185 33.17 17.59 4.03
CA ASP A 185 33.34 18.82 4.82
C ASP A 185 32.39 19.94 4.39
N TRP A 186 32.17 20.09 3.08
CA TRP A 186 31.41 21.21 2.50
C TRP A 186 30.04 20.81 1.97
N GLY A 187 29.79 19.51 1.78
CA GLY A 187 28.57 19.00 1.19
C GLY A 187 28.67 18.86 -0.33
N THR A 188 27.57 18.38 -0.90
CA THR A 188 27.42 18.07 -2.34
C THR A 188 26.85 19.22 -3.14
N HIS A 189 26.17 20.14 -2.45
CA HIS A 189 25.37 21.21 -3.03
C HIS A 189 25.55 22.50 -2.23
N VAL A 190 25.14 23.61 -2.83
CA VAL A 190 24.96 24.91 -2.20
C VAL A 190 23.49 25.32 -2.28
N ILE A 191 22.95 25.87 -1.20
CA ILE A 191 21.56 26.36 -1.16
C ILE A 191 21.47 27.72 -1.84
N THR A 192 20.62 27.81 -2.87
CA THR A 192 20.40 29.06 -3.65
C THR A 192 19.00 29.63 -3.44
N LYS A 193 18.04 28.83 -2.97
CA LYS A 193 16.73 29.30 -2.50
C LYS A 193 16.29 28.52 -1.29
N VAL A 194 15.62 29.19 -0.35
CA VAL A 194 14.90 28.55 0.74
C VAL A 194 13.48 29.11 0.82
N ASP A 195 12.51 28.22 0.91
CA ASP A 195 11.17 28.52 1.42
C ASP A 195 11.17 28.16 2.91
N PHE A 196 10.89 29.11 3.79
CA PHE A 196 11.05 28.94 5.25
C PHE A 196 9.71 29.03 5.97
N GLY A 197 9.59 28.28 7.06
CA GLY A 197 8.32 28.14 7.76
C GLY A 197 8.34 27.09 8.86
N THR A 198 7.18 26.47 9.07
CA THR A 198 7.02 25.31 9.95
C THR A 198 6.46 24.12 9.18
N LYS A 199 6.91 22.92 9.54
CA LYS A 199 6.41 21.65 8.98
C LYS A 199 6.04 20.73 10.14
N VAL A 200 4.84 20.18 10.12
CA VAL A 200 4.36 19.22 11.12
C VAL A 200 3.90 17.97 10.39
N ILE A 201 4.43 16.82 10.78
CA ILE A 201 4.11 15.53 10.18
C ILE A 201 3.59 14.60 11.27
N LYS A 202 2.35 14.15 11.15
CA LYS A 202 1.81 13.07 11.99
C LYS A 202 2.01 11.75 11.27
N ARG A 203 2.81 10.87 11.87
CA ARG A 203 3.19 9.57 11.29
C ARG A 203 2.38 8.44 11.91
N TYR A 204 1.82 7.61 11.04
CA TYR A 204 1.04 6.43 11.39
C TYR A 204 1.69 5.19 10.76
N LYS A 205 1.86 4.15 11.58
CA LYS A 205 2.45 2.89 11.17
C LYS A 205 1.37 1.83 11.07
N SER A 206 1.32 1.16 9.93
CA SER A 206 0.42 0.04 9.70
C SER A 206 1.24 -1.22 9.49
N SER A 207 0.88 -2.27 10.21
CA SER A 207 1.36 -3.61 9.85
C SER A 207 0.83 -4.01 8.48
N ARG A 208 1.43 -5.03 7.87
CA ARG A 208 0.96 -5.60 6.59
C ARG A 208 -0.49 -6.10 6.67
N GLU A 209 -0.89 -6.64 7.82
CA GLU A 209 -2.25 -7.14 8.08
C GLU A 209 -3.27 -6.02 8.16
N GLU A 210 -2.96 -4.95 8.89
CA GLU A 210 -3.83 -3.77 8.98
C GLU A 210 -3.94 -3.06 7.63
N PHE A 211 -2.83 -2.96 6.90
CA PHE A 211 -2.80 -2.31 5.60
C PHE A 211 -3.60 -3.11 4.56
N PHE A 212 -3.53 -4.44 4.63
CA PHE A 212 -4.39 -5.30 3.80
C PHE A 212 -5.87 -4.96 3.98
N LYS A 213 -6.35 -4.89 5.22
CA LYS A 213 -7.76 -4.54 5.52
C LYS A 213 -8.14 -3.17 4.97
N HIS A 214 -7.19 -2.23 4.92
CA HIS A 214 -7.39 -0.91 4.31
C HIS A 214 -7.55 -0.99 2.79
N VAL A 215 -6.62 -1.67 2.11
CA VAL A 215 -6.62 -1.81 0.64
C VAL A 215 -7.80 -2.67 0.14
N GLN A 216 -8.28 -3.62 0.95
CA GLN A 216 -9.46 -4.42 0.61
C GLN A 216 -10.70 -3.59 0.36
N LYS A 217 -10.85 -2.47 1.05
CA LYS A 217 -12.01 -1.59 0.88
C LYS A 217 -11.91 -0.72 -0.38
N SER A 218 -10.73 -0.60 -0.98
CA SER A 218 -10.45 0.34 -2.06
C SER A 218 -10.14 -0.28 -3.42
N GLY A 219 -9.97 -1.61 -3.48
CA GLY A 219 -9.74 -2.33 -4.73
C GLY A 219 -8.32 -2.23 -5.29
N GLY A 220 -7.34 -1.74 -4.51
CA GLY A 220 -5.95 -1.52 -4.94
C GLY A 220 -5.06 -2.77 -5.06
N PHE A 221 -5.63 -3.93 -5.37
CA PHE A 221 -4.85 -5.16 -5.59
C PHE A 221 -4.51 -5.34 -7.07
N GLY A 222 -3.26 -5.68 -7.34
CA GLY A 222 -2.76 -6.06 -8.64
C GLY A 222 -3.03 -7.54 -8.94
N PHE A 223 -2.00 -8.23 -9.45
CA PHE A 223 -2.11 -9.62 -9.87
C PHE A 223 -2.03 -10.61 -8.70
N SER A 224 -2.72 -11.74 -8.83
CA SER A 224 -2.59 -12.90 -7.94
C SER A 224 -1.44 -13.78 -8.42
N ILE A 225 -0.54 -14.17 -7.52
CA ILE A 225 0.63 -15.00 -7.81
C ILE A 225 0.67 -16.12 -6.76
N LEU A 226 0.51 -17.37 -7.19
CA LEU A 226 0.70 -18.56 -6.34
C LEU A 226 0.04 -18.47 -4.93
N GLY A 227 -1.23 -18.05 -4.86
CA GLY A 227 -1.94 -17.94 -3.57
C GLY A 227 -1.66 -16.65 -2.79
N PHE A 228 -1.03 -15.65 -3.41
CA PHE A 228 -0.85 -14.31 -2.83
C PHE A 228 -1.43 -13.23 -3.73
N LEU A 229 -1.98 -12.17 -3.14
CA LEU A 229 -2.31 -10.93 -3.81
C LEU A 229 -1.14 -9.95 -3.68
N SER A 230 -0.73 -9.36 -4.80
CA SER A 230 0.19 -8.21 -4.77
C SER A 230 -0.59 -6.91 -4.65
N VAL A 231 -0.09 -5.97 -3.84
CA VAL A 231 -0.63 -4.60 -3.83
C VAL A 231 -0.09 -3.83 -5.03
N ASP A 232 -1.00 -3.26 -5.83
CA ASP A 232 -0.62 -2.31 -6.87
C ASP A 232 -0.65 -0.91 -6.27
N PHE A 233 0.53 -0.42 -5.87
CA PHE A 233 0.65 0.91 -5.27
C PHE A 233 0.39 2.05 -6.26
N ARG A 234 0.43 1.81 -7.57
CA ARG A 234 0.05 2.82 -8.56
C ARG A 234 -1.47 3.02 -8.53
N THR A 235 -2.22 1.93 -8.68
CA THR A 235 -3.69 1.98 -8.59
C THR A 235 -4.15 2.43 -7.20
N PHE A 236 -3.48 1.98 -6.13
CA PHE A 236 -3.80 2.43 -4.77
C PHE A 236 -3.66 3.95 -4.63
N LYS A 237 -2.59 4.57 -5.14
CA LYS A 237 -2.37 6.03 -5.10
C LYS A 237 -3.45 6.83 -5.82
N GLU A 238 -4.09 6.24 -6.83
CA GLU A 238 -5.19 6.85 -7.59
C GLU A 238 -6.55 6.69 -6.88
N SER A 239 -6.64 5.85 -5.84
CA SER A 239 -7.88 5.57 -5.11
C SER A 239 -8.16 6.59 -3.99
N GLU A 240 -9.43 6.81 -3.66
CA GLU A 240 -9.81 7.66 -2.52
C GLU A 240 -9.28 7.15 -1.18
N ALA A 241 -9.03 5.85 -1.05
CA ALA A 241 -8.46 5.28 0.18
C ALA A 241 -7.00 5.68 0.41
N TYR A 242 -6.28 6.14 -0.60
CA TYR A 242 -4.93 6.70 -0.41
C TYR A 242 -4.95 7.95 0.48
N LYS A 243 -6.03 8.74 0.40
CA LYS A 243 -6.19 9.97 1.19
C LYS A 243 -6.66 9.69 2.62
N LEU A 244 -7.26 8.52 2.86
CA LEU A 244 -7.78 8.14 4.17
C LEU A 244 -6.64 7.69 5.09
N GLN A 245 -6.63 8.25 6.30
CA GLN A 245 -5.68 7.86 7.35
C GLN A 245 -5.84 6.39 7.72
N PHE A 246 -4.73 5.67 7.85
CA PHE A 246 -4.67 4.29 8.32
C PHE A 246 -3.47 4.04 9.23
N GLY A 247 -3.49 2.92 9.94
CA GLY A 247 -2.45 2.53 10.90
C GLY A 247 -2.60 3.19 12.26
N THR A 248 -1.64 2.88 13.14
CA THR A 248 -1.59 3.38 14.52
C THR A 248 -0.70 4.61 14.59
N PHE A 249 -1.12 5.63 15.36
CA PHE A 249 -0.31 6.83 15.56
C PHE A 249 1.01 6.44 16.23
N GLU A 250 2.12 6.85 15.64
CA GLU A 250 3.45 6.54 16.16
C GLU A 250 4.07 7.78 16.80
N LYS A 251 4.13 8.89 16.05
CA LYS A 251 4.81 10.11 16.48
C LYS A 251 4.41 11.32 15.65
N THR A 252 4.74 12.49 16.19
CA THR A 252 4.74 13.75 15.44
C THR A 252 6.18 14.21 15.21
N LEU A 253 6.50 14.60 13.97
CA LEU A 253 7.76 15.22 13.61
C LEU A 253 7.49 16.70 13.35
N THR A 254 8.31 17.58 13.90
CA THR A 254 8.18 19.04 13.68
C THR A 254 9.50 19.63 13.22
N ALA A 255 9.45 20.47 12.19
CA ALA A 255 10.57 21.31 11.77
C ALA A 255 10.16 22.78 11.84
N GLY A 256 10.94 23.57 12.57
CA GLY A 256 10.73 25.00 12.75
C GLY A 256 9.64 25.40 13.73
N SER A 257 9.63 26.68 14.07
CA SER A 257 8.61 27.35 14.88
C SER A 257 8.35 28.76 14.32
N THR A 258 7.36 29.46 14.89
CA THR A 258 7.11 30.88 14.56
C THR A 258 8.32 31.76 14.91
N SER A 259 9.01 31.48 16.01
CA SER A 259 10.21 32.21 16.44
C SER A 259 11.47 31.81 15.67
N TYR A 260 11.57 30.54 15.28
CA TYR A 260 12.72 30.00 14.55
C TYR A 260 12.25 29.17 13.34
N PRO A 261 11.85 29.82 12.23
CA PRO A 261 11.44 29.12 11.03
C PRO A 261 12.61 28.31 10.45
N GLN A 262 12.28 27.14 9.91
CA GLN A 262 13.25 26.23 9.28
C GLN A 262 12.92 26.06 7.79
N PRO A 263 13.84 25.51 6.99
CA PRO A 263 13.56 25.20 5.58
C PRO A 263 12.39 24.22 5.45
N VAL A 264 11.35 24.64 4.72
CA VAL A 264 10.23 23.79 4.29
C VAL A 264 10.28 23.47 2.79
N GLY A 265 11.11 24.21 2.04
CA GLY A 265 11.52 23.89 0.68
C GLY A 265 12.91 24.46 0.37
N LEU A 266 13.66 23.81 -0.51
CA LEU A 266 15.02 24.20 -0.90
C LEU A 266 15.19 24.14 -2.41
N THR A 267 15.92 25.11 -2.96
CA THR A 267 16.56 24.97 -4.27
C THR A 267 18.06 24.95 -4.07
N ILE A 268 18.70 23.94 -4.64
CA ILE A 268 20.12 23.66 -4.47
C ILE A 268 20.80 23.47 -5.83
N LYS A 269 22.06 23.92 -5.91
CA LYS A 269 22.94 23.67 -7.06
C LYS A 269 24.10 22.80 -6.61
N THR A 270 24.62 21.92 -7.47
CA THR A 270 25.81 21.14 -7.11
C THR A 270 26.95 22.09 -6.74
N ILE A 271 27.77 21.68 -5.77
CA ILE A 271 28.83 22.54 -5.22
C ILE A 271 29.88 22.94 -6.27
N ALA A 272 29.98 22.18 -7.37
CA ALA A 272 30.78 22.53 -8.53
C ALA A 272 30.35 23.83 -9.22
N GLU A 273 29.07 24.22 -9.14
CA GLU A 273 28.58 25.47 -9.71
C GLU A 273 29.14 26.70 -8.97
N ALA A 274 29.58 26.55 -7.72
CA ALA A 274 30.22 27.62 -6.95
C ALA A 274 31.67 27.92 -7.41
N LEU A 275 32.24 27.10 -8.30
CA LEU A 275 33.55 27.34 -8.91
C LEU A 275 33.44 28.15 -10.22
N ASN A 276 32.24 28.60 -10.59
CA ASN A 276 32.09 29.57 -11.68
C ASN A 276 32.94 30.82 -11.37
N TYR A 277 33.75 31.20 -12.36
CA TYR A 277 34.71 32.29 -12.28
C TYR A 277 34.10 33.63 -11.84
N ASP A 278 32.82 33.89 -12.14
CA ASP A 278 32.11 35.12 -11.75
C ASP A 278 32.06 35.31 -10.22
N TYR A 279 32.18 34.24 -9.44
CA TYR A 279 32.16 34.32 -7.96
C TYR A 279 33.53 34.50 -7.31
N TRP A 280 34.58 34.69 -8.10
CA TRP A 280 35.97 34.64 -7.63
C TRP A 280 36.72 35.98 -7.78
N TRP A 281 35.99 37.05 -8.11
CA TRP A 281 36.53 38.39 -8.35
C TRP A 281 36.62 39.24 -7.06
N GLY A 282 37.31 38.72 -6.03
CA GLY A 282 37.52 39.43 -4.77
C GLY A 282 39.00 39.43 -4.34
N PRO A 283 39.56 40.55 -3.83
CA PRO A 283 40.98 40.61 -3.45
C PRO A 283 41.33 39.62 -2.33
N LEU A 284 40.42 39.37 -1.39
CA LEU A 284 40.62 38.36 -0.35
C LEU A 284 40.55 36.92 -0.90
N VAL A 285 39.72 36.69 -1.91
CA VAL A 285 39.56 35.38 -2.58
C VAL A 285 40.80 35.07 -3.42
N SER A 286 41.33 36.05 -4.15
CA SER A 286 42.56 35.87 -4.93
C SER A 286 43.78 35.66 -4.04
N MET A 287 43.89 36.36 -2.90
CA MET A 287 44.94 36.12 -1.92
C MET A 287 44.91 34.72 -1.33
N ALA A 288 43.71 34.17 -1.06
CA ALA A 288 43.57 32.79 -0.56
C ALA A 288 44.13 31.73 -1.52
N CYS A 289 44.35 32.11 -2.78
CA CYS A 289 44.77 31.22 -3.87
C CYS A 289 46.09 31.63 -4.53
N GLY A 290 46.88 32.49 -3.87
CA GLY A 290 48.17 32.94 -4.39
C GLY A 290 48.05 33.75 -5.69
N HIS A 291 46.95 34.47 -5.87
CA HIS A 291 46.65 35.38 -7.00
C HIS A 291 46.44 34.74 -8.38
N SER A 292 46.55 33.41 -8.52
CA SER A 292 46.22 32.72 -9.77
C SER A 292 44.89 31.97 -9.64
N LEU A 293 44.04 32.06 -10.66
CA LEU A 293 42.75 31.35 -10.73
C LEU A 293 42.66 30.39 -11.93
N THR A 294 43.77 30.17 -12.65
CA THR A 294 43.82 29.35 -13.88
C THR A 294 43.44 27.89 -13.64
N PHE A 295 43.49 27.42 -12.39
CA PHE A 295 43.14 26.05 -12.01
C PHE A 295 41.63 25.82 -11.81
N LEU A 296 40.79 26.86 -11.73
CA LEU A 296 39.40 26.74 -11.29
C LEU A 296 38.60 25.78 -12.17
N HIS A 297 38.74 25.89 -13.49
CA HIS A 297 38.07 25.01 -14.44
C HIS A 297 38.46 23.54 -14.25
N SER A 298 39.75 23.25 -14.07
CA SER A 298 40.23 21.88 -13.81
C SER A 298 39.70 21.32 -12.48
N LYS A 299 39.67 22.13 -11.42
CA LYS A 299 39.12 21.73 -10.12
C LYS A 299 37.60 21.55 -10.15
N GLN A 300 36.89 22.38 -10.91
CA GLN A 300 35.47 22.22 -11.16
C GLN A 300 35.18 20.87 -11.84
N SER A 301 35.91 20.55 -12.91
CA SER A 301 35.78 19.27 -13.60
C SER A 301 36.09 18.07 -12.68
N ASN A 302 37.12 18.18 -11.85
CA ASN A 302 37.44 17.16 -10.84
C ASN A 302 36.35 17.02 -9.77
N LEU A 303 35.70 18.11 -9.38
CA LEU A 303 34.62 18.10 -8.40
C LEU A 303 33.35 17.46 -9.00
N VAL A 304 33.06 17.71 -10.28
CA VAL A 304 32.02 16.98 -11.03
C VAL A 304 32.32 15.48 -11.09
N LYS A 305 33.58 15.11 -11.35
CA LYS A 305 34.02 13.71 -11.29
C LYS A 305 33.83 13.10 -9.90
N ALA A 306 34.18 13.84 -8.84
CA ALA A 306 33.98 13.39 -7.47
C ALA A 306 32.50 13.22 -7.13
N LEU A 307 31.63 14.15 -7.52
CA LEU A 307 30.18 14.07 -7.32
C LEU A 307 29.58 12.81 -7.97
N ASN A 308 30.00 12.47 -9.19
CA ASN A 308 29.59 11.23 -9.87
C ASN A 308 30.02 9.96 -9.10
N GLY A 309 31.16 10.00 -8.41
CA GLY A 309 31.69 8.86 -7.63
C GLY A 309 31.25 8.82 -6.16
N TYR A 310 30.71 9.93 -5.62
CA TYR A 310 30.54 10.12 -4.18
C TYR A 310 29.60 9.10 -3.54
N ALA A 311 28.47 8.79 -4.17
CA ALA A 311 27.53 7.79 -3.66
C ALA A 311 28.18 6.40 -3.56
N LYS A 312 28.89 5.98 -4.61
CA LYS A 312 29.62 4.71 -4.63
C LYS A 312 30.72 4.67 -3.58
N PHE A 313 31.47 5.77 -3.41
CA PHE A 313 32.49 5.91 -2.38
C PHE A 313 31.91 5.77 -0.97
N LYS A 314 30.67 6.23 -0.76
CA LYS A 314 29.92 6.08 0.50
C LYS A 314 29.19 4.75 0.65
N LEU A 315 29.48 3.76 -0.21
CA LEU A 315 28.87 2.42 -0.18
C LEU A 315 27.33 2.45 -0.23
N PHE A 316 26.79 3.41 -0.97
CA PHE A 316 25.35 3.51 -1.19
C PHE A 316 24.80 2.25 -1.90
N THR A 317 23.67 1.76 -1.40
CA THR A 317 22.86 0.73 -2.07
C THR A 317 21.61 1.36 -2.66
N PRO A 318 21.25 1.06 -3.93
CA PRO A 318 20.05 1.59 -4.56
C PRO A 318 18.78 1.39 -3.72
N PRO A 319 17.92 2.41 -3.62
CA PRO A 319 16.66 2.29 -2.91
C PRO A 319 15.74 1.31 -3.62
N LYS A 320 14.93 0.58 -2.85
CA LYS A 320 13.99 -0.41 -3.36
C LYS A 320 12.68 -0.33 -2.59
N ASP A 321 11.58 -0.54 -3.30
CA ASP A 321 10.31 -0.82 -2.66
C ASP A 321 10.07 -2.34 -2.72
N PRO A 322 9.81 -3.01 -1.58
CA PRO A 322 9.48 -4.42 -1.57
C PRO A 322 8.12 -4.64 -2.22
N GLN A 323 7.95 -5.79 -2.88
CA GLN A 323 6.63 -6.22 -3.29
C GLN A 323 5.83 -6.63 -2.05
N LEU A 324 4.72 -5.95 -1.80
CA LEU A 324 3.84 -6.29 -0.68
C LEU A 324 2.90 -7.42 -1.11
N LEU A 325 3.29 -8.65 -0.75
CA LEU A 325 2.49 -9.86 -0.97
C LEU A 325 1.62 -10.16 0.25
N ILE A 326 0.35 -10.42 -0.02
CA ILE A 326 -0.67 -10.68 0.98
C ILE A 326 -1.22 -12.09 0.74
N PRO A 327 -1.14 -13.00 1.73
CA PRO A 327 -1.70 -14.34 1.60
C PRO A 327 -3.19 -14.27 1.24
N LEU A 328 -3.59 -15.04 0.24
CA LEU A 328 -4.99 -15.22 -0.12
C LEU A 328 -5.58 -16.30 0.79
N THR A 329 -6.18 -15.89 1.91
CA THR A 329 -6.85 -16.81 2.83
C THR A 329 -8.36 -16.74 2.67
N TRP A 330 -9.01 -17.82 3.12
CA TRP A 330 -10.46 -17.92 3.13
C TRP A 330 -11.11 -16.81 3.97
N PRO A 331 -12.26 -16.26 3.54
CA PRO A 331 -12.83 -15.11 4.22
C PRO A 331 -13.24 -15.32 5.68
N VAL A 332 -13.42 -14.21 6.38
CA VAL A 332 -13.94 -14.17 7.75
C VAL A 332 -15.37 -14.72 7.84
N GLY A 333 -15.70 -15.30 8.99
CA GLY A 333 -16.98 -15.93 9.28
C GLY A 333 -16.91 -17.45 9.38
N THR A 334 -18.01 -18.04 9.82
CA THR A 334 -18.23 -19.49 9.85
C THR A 334 -19.18 -19.85 8.71
N TYR A 335 -18.85 -20.91 7.98
CA TYR A 335 -19.61 -21.35 6.81
C TYR A 335 -19.13 -22.73 6.36
N GLY A 336 -19.88 -23.34 5.45
CA GLY A 336 -19.50 -24.59 4.80
C GLY A 336 -19.39 -24.45 3.29
N LEU A 337 -18.62 -25.35 2.69
CA LEU A 337 -18.55 -25.59 1.26
C LEU A 337 -18.84 -27.06 0.97
N ILE A 338 -19.31 -27.35 -0.23
CA ILE A 338 -19.38 -28.72 -0.73
C ILE A 338 -17.95 -29.20 -0.98
N ALA A 339 -17.64 -30.39 -0.47
CA ALA A 339 -16.37 -31.04 -0.73
C ALA A 339 -16.29 -31.42 -2.22
N THR A 340 -15.09 -31.36 -2.78
CA THR A 340 -14.83 -31.95 -4.10
C THR A 340 -14.47 -33.42 -3.95
N LYS A 341 -14.41 -34.18 -5.04
CA LYS A 341 -13.83 -35.53 -5.05
C LYS A 341 -12.36 -35.58 -4.57
N SER A 342 -11.66 -34.45 -4.61
CA SER A 342 -10.30 -34.29 -4.07
C SER A 342 -10.26 -33.89 -2.58
N GLY A 343 -11.44 -33.79 -1.95
CA GLY A 343 -11.63 -33.40 -0.55
C GLY A 343 -11.85 -31.90 -0.36
N CYS A 344 -11.56 -31.44 0.86
CA CYS A 344 -11.70 -30.04 1.25
C CYS A 344 -10.64 -29.14 0.63
N PRO A 345 -10.97 -27.86 0.36
CA PRO A 345 -10.01 -26.91 -0.16
C PRO A 345 -8.86 -26.67 0.84
N ALA A 346 -7.73 -26.19 0.33
CA ALA A 346 -6.62 -25.70 1.17
C ALA A 346 -6.86 -24.22 1.51
N GLY A 347 -5.84 -23.43 1.85
CA GLY A 347 -5.98 -21.97 2.05
C GLY A 347 -5.95 -21.51 3.51
N GLY A 348 -5.17 -22.19 4.35
CA GLY A 348 -4.80 -21.70 5.68
C GLY A 348 -5.89 -21.76 6.75
N VAL A 349 -6.93 -22.58 6.56
CA VAL A 349 -8.01 -22.81 7.53
C VAL A 349 -8.17 -24.31 7.80
N THR A 350 -8.62 -24.65 9.00
CA THR A 350 -8.97 -26.03 9.36
C THR A 350 -10.41 -26.31 8.93
N TRP A 351 -10.57 -27.26 8.03
CA TRP A 351 -11.87 -27.74 7.58
C TRP A 351 -12.28 -28.98 8.37
N HIS A 352 -13.52 -28.99 8.84
CA HIS A 352 -14.14 -30.15 9.47
C HIS A 352 -15.05 -30.85 8.46
N GLY A 353 -14.76 -32.12 8.18
CA GLY A 353 -15.52 -32.92 7.24
C GLY A 353 -16.84 -33.40 7.83
N GLY A 354 -17.86 -33.49 6.98
CA GLY A 354 -19.10 -34.18 7.27
C GLY A 354 -19.73 -34.74 6.01
N ALA A 355 -20.77 -35.54 6.17
CA ALA A 355 -21.51 -36.10 5.05
C ALA A 355 -22.98 -36.27 5.39
N ARG A 356 -23.84 -36.04 4.39
CA ARG A 356 -25.27 -36.36 4.42
C ARG A 356 -25.54 -37.37 3.33
N HIS A 357 -26.05 -38.54 3.71
CA HIS A 357 -26.62 -39.54 2.83
C HIS A 357 -28.14 -39.35 2.81
N GLN A 358 -28.69 -39.17 1.61
CA GLN A 358 -30.11 -39.11 1.31
C GLN A 358 -30.49 -40.38 0.54
N ASP A 359 -31.40 -41.15 1.10
CA ASP A 359 -31.95 -42.35 0.49
C ASP A 359 -32.88 -41.97 -0.67
N GLY A 360 -32.65 -42.54 -1.84
CA GLY A 360 -33.35 -42.15 -3.05
C GLY A 360 -34.64 -42.94 -3.24
N TYR A 361 -35.75 -42.25 -3.51
CA TYR A 361 -37.08 -42.86 -3.59
C TYR A 361 -37.15 -44.14 -4.43
N THR A 362 -37.61 -45.25 -3.82
CA THR A 362 -37.93 -46.49 -4.55
C THR A 362 -39.38 -46.97 -4.36
N PHE A 363 -40.21 -46.76 -5.37
CA PHE A 363 -41.57 -47.29 -5.36
C PHE A 363 -41.66 -48.71 -5.93
N HIS A 364 -42.18 -49.64 -5.13
CA HIS A 364 -42.70 -50.92 -5.62
C HIS A 364 -44.21 -50.83 -5.86
N ARG A 365 -44.64 -50.69 -7.12
CA ARG A 365 -46.08 -50.73 -7.44
C ARG A 365 -46.56 -52.17 -7.50
N ARG A 366 -47.54 -52.54 -6.67
CA ARG A 366 -48.31 -53.78 -6.82
C ARG A 366 -49.18 -53.68 -8.08
N THR A 367 -48.92 -54.50 -9.08
CA THR A 367 -49.87 -54.72 -10.18
C THR A 367 -50.69 -55.99 -9.93
N HIS A 368 -51.96 -55.99 -10.33
CA HIS A 368 -52.89 -57.10 -10.13
C HIS A 368 -52.40 -58.39 -10.82
N TYR A 369 -52.90 -59.53 -10.32
CA TYR A 369 -52.38 -60.90 -10.50
C TYR A 369 -52.02 -61.29 -11.96
N PRO A 370 -50.90 -62.00 -12.19
CA PRO A 370 -49.88 -62.40 -11.21
C PRO A 370 -49.09 -61.18 -10.70
N VAL A 371 -48.76 -61.18 -9.40
CA VAL A 371 -48.10 -60.04 -8.74
C VAL A 371 -46.71 -59.85 -9.33
N VAL A 372 -46.54 -58.80 -10.13
CA VAL A 372 -45.23 -58.33 -10.59
C VAL A 372 -44.93 -57.06 -9.79
N TYR A 373 -43.84 -57.08 -9.03
CA TYR A 373 -43.31 -55.85 -8.44
C TYR A 373 -42.59 -55.09 -9.55
N LYS A 374 -43.20 -54.01 -10.03
CA LYS A 374 -42.51 -53.08 -10.93
C LYS A 374 -41.81 -52.04 -10.05
N THR A 375 -40.50 -52.18 -9.89
CA THR A 375 -39.64 -51.12 -9.35
C THR A 375 -39.71 -49.94 -10.32
N ILE A 376 -40.18 -48.79 -9.86
CA ILE A 376 -40.05 -47.55 -10.63
C ILE A 376 -38.60 -47.10 -10.46
N PRO A 377 -37.82 -46.97 -11.54
CA PRO A 377 -36.44 -46.54 -11.43
C PRO A 377 -36.40 -45.10 -10.93
N ASN A 378 -35.61 -44.87 -9.89
CA ASN A 378 -35.22 -43.55 -9.41
C ASN A 378 -34.63 -42.74 -10.58
N LYS A 379 -35.05 -41.47 -10.72
CA LYS A 379 -34.62 -40.59 -11.80
C LYS A 379 -33.57 -39.56 -11.37
N ASN A 380 -32.88 -39.74 -10.26
CA ASN A 380 -31.73 -38.91 -9.89
C ASN A 380 -30.82 -38.71 -11.10
N ALA A 381 -30.43 -37.46 -11.33
CA ALA A 381 -29.63 -37.10 -12.49
C ALA A 381 -28.49 -36.17 -12.09
N PHE A 382 -27.35 -36.31 -12.74
CA PHE A 382 -26.15 -35.54 -12.42
C PHE A 382 -25.36 -35.25 -13.70
N SER A 383 -24.53 -34.21 -13.64
CA SER A 383 -23.59 -33.91 -14.74
C SER A 383 -22.70 -35.11 -15.05
N ALA A 384 -22.46 -35.38 -16.34
CA ALA A 384 -21.66 -36.52 -16.80
C ALA A 384 -20.22 -36.52 -16.25
N HIS A 385 -19.63 -35.33 -16.10
CA HIS A 385 -18.32 -35.12 -15.46
C HIS A 385 -18.55 -34.32 -14.18
N ASN A 386 -18.84 -35.04 -13.09
CA ASN A 386 -19.16 -34.43 -11.80
C ASN A 386 -17.94 -34.48 -10.86
N HIS A 387 -17.61 -33.37 -10.20
CA HIS A 387 -16.49 -33.21 -9.27
C HIS A 387 -16.93 -33.02 -7.81
N ILE A 388 -18.22 -33.08 -7.52
CA ILE A 388 -18.81 -33.04 -6.17
C ILE A 388 -18.42 -34.30 -5.40
N GLY A 389 -18.00 -34.12 -4.14
CA GLY A 389 -17.61 -35.19 -3.23
C GLY A 389 -18.81 -35.95 -2.65
N GLY A 390 -18.66 -37.27 -2.54
CA GLY A 390 -19.69 -38.20 -2.10
C GLY A 390 -20.10 -39.19 -3.20
N THR A 391 -21.27 -39.79 -3.05
CA THR A 391 -21.79 -40.84 -3.96
C THR A 391 -23.02 -40.33 -4.71
N GLN A 392 -23.13 -40.69 -5.98
CA GLN A 392 -24.23 -40.30 -6.85
C GLN A 392 -24.74 -41.56 -7.56
N GLY A 393 -26.04 -41.80 -7.47
CA GLY A 393 -26.66 -43.00 -8.02
C GLY A 393 -28.14 -43.02 -7.64
N GLN A 394 -28.59 -44.19 -7.18
CA GLN A 394 -29.89 -44.29 -6.53
C GLN A 394 -29.92 -43.38 -5.29
N ASP A 395 -28.91 -43.50 -4.42
CA ASP A 395 -28.81 -42.65 -3.24
C ASP A 395 -27.80 -41.54 -3.48
N ILE A 396 -28.01 -40.39 -2.84
CA ILE A 396 -27.13 -39.24 -2.98
C ILE A 396 -26.44 -39.00 -1.64
N THR A 397 -25.11 -39.08 -1.64
CA THR A 397 -24.31 -38.62 -0.52
C THR A 397 -23.61 -37.32 -0.90
N LEU A 398 -23.83 -36.26 -0.14
CA LEU A 398 -23.05 -35.03 -0.23
C LEU A 398 -22.01 -34.99 0.90
N GLN A 399 -20.78 -34.66 0.54
CA GLN A 399 -19.71 -34.38 1.51
C GLN A 399 -19.51 -32.88 1.70
N PHE A 400 -19.24 -32.48 2.93
CA PHE A 400 -19.13 -31.09 3.35
C PHE A 400 -17.77 -30.77 3.95
N CYS A 401 -17.38 -29.51 3.83
CA CYS A 401 -16.20 -28.92 4.44
C CYS A 401 -16.63 -27.70 5.25
N MET A 402 -16.59 -27.81 6.58
CA MET A 402 -17.10 -26.79 7.49
C MET A 402 -15.96 -26.00 8.14
N LYS A 403 -15.99 -24.68 8.01
CA LYS A 403 -15.07 -23.75 8.70
C LYS A 403 -15.74 -23.24 9.97
N GLY A 404 -15.30 -23.75 11.13
CA GLY A 404 -15.84 -23.37 12.44
C GLY A 404 -15.17 -22.16 13.11
N ALA A 405 -13.99 -21.73 12.63
CA ALA A 405 -13.31 -20.55 13.15
C ALA A 405 -13.80 -19.27 12.45
N LYS A 406 -14.29 -18.28 13.22
CA LYS A 406 -14.70 -16.97 12.68
C LYS A 406 -13.52 -16.21 12.05
N GLN A 407 -12.34 -16.29 12.65
CA GLN A 407 -11.10 -15.72 12.12
C GLN A 407 -9.94 -16.66 12.43
N THR A 408 -9.14 -16.98 11.42
CA THR A 408 -7.96 -17.85 11.51
C THR A 408 -6.68 -17.04 11.48
N THR A 409 -6.61 -15.98 10.65
CA THR A 409 -5.43 -15.12 10.54
C THR A 409 -5.79 -13.63 10.47
N GLY A 410 -4.80 -12.75 10.62
CA GLY A 410 -4.96 -11.31 10.37
C GLY A 410 -5.20 -10.95 8.89
N PHE A 411 -4.96 -11.89 7.98
CA PHE A 411 -5.13 -11.75 6.52
C PHE A 411 -6.44 -12.34 5.99
N ASP A 412 -7.32 -12.82 6.88
CA ASP A 412 -8.64 -13.31 6.48
C ASP A 412 -9.41 -12.21 5.77
N SER A 413 -9.78 -12.50 4.52
CA SER A 413 -10.42 -11.54 3.65
C SER A 413 -11.88 -11.32 4.02
N ILE A 414 -12.48 -10.21 3.56
CA ILE A 414 -13.94 -10.09 3.56
C ILE A 414 -14.46 -10.81 2.32
N TRP A 415 -15.61 -11.49 2.44
CA TRP A 415 -16.23 -12.14 1.29
C TRP A 415 -16.49 -11.13 0.17
N PRO A 416 -15.96 -11.40 -1.05
CA PRO A 416 -16.10 -10.49 -2.18
C PRO A 416 -17.55 -10.42 -2.65
N LYS A 417 -17.99 -9.24 -3.09
CA LYS A 417 -19.31 -9.06 -3.71
C LYS A 417 -19.45 -9.94 -4.95
N GLY A 418 -20.63 -10.49 -5.17
CA GLY A 418 -20.86 -11.42 -6.27
C GLY A 418 -22.25 -12.01 -6.27
N ASP A 419 -22.41 -13.13 -6.99
CA ASP A 419 -23.67 -13.86 -7.17
C ASP A 419 -23.47 -15.35 -6.97
N TYR A 420 -23.55 -15.80 -5.72
CA TYR A 420 -23.27 -17.17 -5.32
C TYR A 420 -23.80 -17.47 -3.91
N CYS A 421 -23.96 -18.76 -3.59
CA CYS A 421 -24.27 -19.21 -2.24
C CYS A 421 -23.18 -20.13 -1.65
N ILE A 422 -23.15 -20.19 -0.33
CA ILE A 422 -22.38 -21.10 0.49
C ILE A 422 -23.28 -21.76 1.53
N LEU A 423 -22.82 -22.84 2.15
CA LEU A 423 -23.59 -23.50 3.21
C LEU A 423 -23.52 -22.68 4.49
N LYS A 424 -24.65 -22.53 5.18
CA LYS A 424 -24.71 -21.85 6.47
C LYS A 424 -24.05 -22.71 7.55
N TYR A 425 -23.30 -22.07 8.45
CA TYR A 425 -22.76 -22.72 9.64
C TYR A 425 -22.62 -21.66 10.75
N GLY A 426 -23.58 -21.60 11.66
CA GLY A 426 -23.76 -20.43 12.52
C GLY A 426 -24.27 -19.21 11.75
N ASP A 427 -23.79 -18.01 12.08
CA ASP A 427 -24.25 -16.77 11.44
C ASP A 427 -23.76 -16.65 9.99
N CYS A 428 -24.63 -16.17 9.08
CA CYS A 428 -24.18 -15.87 7.72
C CYS A 428 -23.13 -14.76 7.70
N PRO A 429 -22.03 -14.91 6.92
CA PRO A 429 -21.03 -13.85 6.78
C PRO A 429 -21.63 -12.55 6.23
N GLY A 430 -20.97 -11.42 6.52
CA GLY A 430 -21.47 -10.10 6.12
C GLY A 430 -21.72 -9.98 4.62
N GLY A 431 -22.91 -9.48 4.26
CA GLY A 431 -23.36 -9.32 2.87
C GLY A 431 -24.17 -10.49 2.31
N PHE A 432 -24.27 -11.61 3.04
CA PHE A 432 -25.14 -12.73 2.66
C PHE A 432 -26.50 -12.64 3.36
N GLN A 433 -27.52 -13.15 2.68
CA GLN A 433 -28.87 -13.38 3.17
C GLN A 433 -29.04 -14.86 3.50
N THR A 434 -29.82 -15.15 4.54
CA THR A 434 -30.12 -16.53 4.94
C THR A 434 -31.31 -17.07 4.17
N GLY A 435 -31.19 -18.31 3.71
CA GLY A 435 -32.33 -19.10 3.25
C GLY A 435 -32.09 -20.59 3.43
N SER A 436 -32.98 -21.41 2.90
CA SER A 436 -32.94 -22.87 3.01
C SER A 436 -33.67 -23.55 1.85
N ILE A 437 -33.27 -24.78 1.60
CA ILE A 437 -33.98 -25.76 0.77
C ILE A 437 -34.36 -26.93 1.66
N LEU A 438 -35.61 -27.37 1.55
CA LEU A 438 -36.17 -28.54 2.22
C LEU A 438 -36.51 -29.57 1.14
N TRP A 439 -35.91 -30.74 1.22
CA TRP A 439 -36.24 -31.96 0.49
C TRP A 439 -37.19 -32.81 1.34
N ASP A 440 -38.37 -33.16 0.82
CA ASP A 440 -39.29 -34.16 1.38
C ASP A 440 -38.78 -35.57 0.99
N ASP A 441 -37.84 -36.08 1.79
CA ASP A 441 -37.13 -37.35 1.53
C ASP A 441 -38.08 -38.58 1.66
N GLU A 442 -37.57 -39.79 1.39
CA GLU A 442 -38.42 -40.99 1.39
C GLU A 442 -39.04 -41.28 2.77
N ASN A 443 -40.38 -41.34 2.82
CA ASN A 443 -41.14 -41.47 4.06
C ASN A 443 -41.34 -42.94 4.54
N LYS A 444 -40.92 -43.95 3.78
CA LYS A 444 -41.09 -45.39 4.10
C LYS A 444 -39.76 -46.12 3.95
N ASP A 445 -39.30 -46.77 5.01
CA ASP A 445 -37.98 -47.44 5.07
C ASP A 445 -36.79 -46.48 4.81
N ASN A 446 -36.86 -45.26 5.36
CA ASN A 446 -35.83 -44.24 5.21
C ASN A 446 -34.47 -44.68 5.82
N HIS A 447 -33.43 -44.82 4.98
CA HIS A 447 -32.05 -45.11 5.39
C HIS A 447 -31.11 -43.90 5.43
N ASP A 448 -31.69 -42.71 5.47
CA ASP A 448 -31.02 -41.45 5.70
C ASP A 448 -30.03 -41.50 6.87
N SER A 449 -28.82 -41.02 6.61
CA SER A 449 -27.80 -40.90 7.65
C SER A 449 -26.94 -39.66 7.48
N SER A 450 -26.32 -39.21 8.57
CA SER A 450 -25.39 -38.09 8.55
C SER A 450 -24.24 -38.33 9.52
N THR A 451 -23.07 -37.77 9.20
CA THR A 451 -21.85 -37.92 10.01
C THR A 451 -20.99 -36.66 9.98
N GLY A 452 -20.14 -36.49 10.99
CA GLY A 452 -19.17 -35.39 11.06
C GLY A 452 -19.82 -34.02 11.27
N SER A 453 -19.19 -32.97 10.73
CA SER A 453 -19.69 -31.59 10.82
C SER A 453 -20.58 -31.25 9.63
N LEU A 454 -21.83 -30.91 9.91
CA LEU A 454 -22.85 -30.61 8.91
C LEU A 454 -23.11 -29.10 8.83
N PRO A 455 -23.63 -28.60 7.70
CA PRO A 455 -24.18 -27.27 7.66
C PRO A 455 -25.41 -27.14 8.57
N ASP A 456 -25.79 -25.90 8.87
CA ASP A 456 -27.00 -25.65 9.64
C ASP A 456 -28.21 -26.16 8.84
N GLY A 457 -29.16 -26.78 9.53
CA GLY A 457 -30.26 -27.46 8.89
C GLY A 457 -31.05 -28.36 9.83
N LYS A 458 -31.93 -29.17 9.24
CA LYS A 458 -32.56 -30.33 9.88
C LYS A 458 -32.23 -31.57 9.08
N TYR A 459 -31.84 -32.62 9.79
CA TYR A 459 -31.46 -33.92 9.23
C TYR A 459 -32.26 -35.00 9.96
N ASP A 460 -33.59 -34.88 9.89
CA ASP A 460 -34.52 -35.80 10.54
C ASP A 460 -35.08 -36.80 9.51
N THR A 461 -36.40 -36.87 9.33
CA THR A 461 -37.00 -37.71 8.27
C THR A 461 -36.94 -37.01 6.92
N ASP A 462 -36.88 -35.67 6.93
CA ASP A 462 -36.67 -34.83 5.77
C ASP A 462 -35.29 -34.14 5.89
N THR A 463 -34.76 -33.66 4.77
CA THR A 463 -33.52 -32.90 4.75
C THR A 463 -33.84 -31.43 4.53
N ARG A 464 -33.47 -30.57 5.49
CA ARG A 464 -33.38 -29.12 5.29
C ARG A 464 -31.94 -28.68 5.40
N ILE A 465 -31.43 -28.00 4.39
CA ILE A 465 -30.10 -27.38 4.42
C ILE A 465 -30.27 -25.87 4.35
N ASP A 466 -29.62 -25.16 5.26
CA ASP A 466 -29.59 -23.70 5.28
C ASP A 466 -28.37 -23.16 4.50
N PHE A 467 -28.59 -22.06 3.81
CA PHE A 467 -27.63 -21.41 2.92
C PHE A 467 -27.44 -19.95 3.29
N CYS A 468 -26.28 -19.43 2.90
CA CYS A 468 -25.99 -18.01 2.86
C CYS A 468 -25.78 -17.63 1.39
N CYS A 469 -26.67 -16.80 0.84
CA CYS A 469 -26.64 -16.37 -0.56
C CYS A 469 -26.43 -14.85 -0.69
N ARG A 470 -25.73 -14.41 -1.74
CA ARG A 470 -25.57 -12.98 -2.07
C ARG A 470 -25.62 -12.76 -3.57
N ASN A 471 -26.13 -11.61 -4.01
CA ASN A 471 -26.27 -11.20 -5.41
C ASN A 471 -25.90 -9.73 -5.64
N ASP A 472 -24.99 -9.18 -4.83
CA ASP A 472 -24.64 -7.76 -4.77
C ASP A 472 -23.54 -7.32 -5.77
N ALA A 473 -23.18 -8.18 -6.72
CA ALA A 473 -22.41 -7.83 -7.93
C ALA A 473 -22.70 -8.80 -9.10
N VAL A 474 -22.20 -8.51 -10.30
CA VAL A 474 -22.36 -9.37 -11.48
C VAL A 474 -21.41 -10.57 -11.44
N PRO A 475 -21.84 -11.80 -11.82
CA PRO A 475 -21.00 -12.99 -11.76
C PRO A 475 -19.80 -12.95 -12.72
N THR A 476 -19.84 -12.13 -13.77
CA THR A 476 -18.71 -11.94 -14.69
C THR A 476 -17.54 -11.16 -14.08
N GLY A 477 -17.78 -10.41 -13.01
CA GLY A 477 -16.73 -9.71 -12.26
C GLY A 477 -15.94 -10.70 -11.41
N ALA A 478 -14.74 -11.07 -11.84
CA ALA A 478 -13.96 -12.13 -11.20
C ALA A 478 -13.55 -11.80 -9.75
N ILE A 479 -13.94 -12.65 -8.80
CA ILE A 479 -13.61 -12.54 -7.38
C ILE A 479 -12.27 -13.20 -7.05
N SER A 480 -11.67 -12.86 -5.90
CA SER A 480 -10.42 -13.46 -5.42
C SER A 480 -10.69 -14.33 -4.20
N LEU A 481 -10.46 -15.63 -4.33
CA LEU A 481 -10.59 -16.66 -3.28
C LEU A 481 -9.39 -17.62 -3.37
N PRO A 482 -9.01 -18.34 -2.30
CA PRO A 482 -7.88 -19.27 -2.32
C PRO A 482 -7.96 -20.27 -3.48
N ILE A 483 -6.87 -20.41 -4.23
CA ILE A 483 -6.82 -21.19 -5.49
C ILE A 483 -5.94 -22.45 -5.42
N ASP A 484 -5.39 -22.77 -4.25
CA ASP A 484 -4.42 -23.87 -4.07
C ASP A 484 -5.02 -25.25 -4.34
N LYS A 485 -6.32 -25.40 -4.06
CA LYS A 485 -7.09 -26.62 -4.35
C LYS A 485 -8.45 -26.26 -4.96
N PRO A 486 -9.04 -27.16 -5.74
CA PRO A 486 -10.39 -26.98 -6.25
C PRO A 486 -11.42 -26.79 -5.14
N PHE A 487 -12.47 -26.03 -5.43
CA PHE A 487 -13.60 -25.82 -4.52
C PHE A 487 -14.90 -25.63 -5.30
N ILE A 488 -16.02 -25.68 -4.59
CA ILE A 488 -17.36 -25.54 -5.16
C ILE A 488 -18.12 -24.44 -4.43
N LEU A 489 -18.74 -23.56 -5.22
CA LEU A 489 -19.80 -22.65 -4.76
C LEU A 489 -21.11 -23.03 -5.42
N PHE A 490 -22.22 -22.65 -4.83
CA PHE A 490 -23.52 -22.81 -5.48
C PHE A 490 -23.78 -21.64 -6.43
N ARG A 491 -24.32 -21.93 -7.62
CA ARG A 491 -24.91 -20.89 -8.46
C ARG A 491 -26.12 -20.33 -7.72
N TYR A 492 -26.27 -19.00 -7.67
CA TYR A 492 -27.41 -18.39 -6.98
C TYR A 492 -28.51 -17.95 -7.94
N THR A 493 -28.27 -16.94 -8.78
CA THR A 493 -29.32 -16.43 -9.68
C THR A 493 -28.95 -16.53 -11.15
N ARG A 494 -27.88 -15.88 -11.60
CA ARG A 494 -27.59 -15.73 -13.03
C ARG A 494 -26.72 -16.83 -13.58
N ALA A 495 -25.42 -16.79 -13.33
CA ALA A 495 -24.44 -17.74 -13.86
C ALA A 495 -23.38 -18.00 -12.79
N CYS A 496 -22.52 -18.98 -13.02
CA CYS A 496 -21.41 -19.22 -12.12
C CYS A 496 -20.50 -17.98 -11.98
N GLN A 497 -20.28 -17.58 -10.73
CA GLN A 497 -19.38 -16.49 -10.35
C GLN A 497 -17.97 -16.78 -10.89
N GLN A 498 -17.35 -15.84 -11.58
CA GLN A 498 -15.97 -15.98 -12.04
C GLN A 498 -14.99 -15.83 -10.87
N VAL A 499 -13.93 -16.64 -10.84
CA VAL A 499 -12.86 -16.59 -9.82
C VAL A 499 -11.53 -16.37 -10.54
N LYS A 500 -10.78 -15.34 -10.12
CA LYS A 500 -9.49 -14.99 -10.74
C LYS A 500 -8.52 -16.17 -10.66
N GLY A 501 -7.96 -16.57 -11.80
CA GLY A 501 -6.95 -17.64 -11.89
C GLY A 501 -7.50 -19.07 -11.86
N MET A 502 -8.83 -19.23 -11.93
CA MET A 502 -9.48 -20.54 -11.99
C MET A 502 -10.45 -20.61 -13.16
N THR A 503 -10.58 -21.80 -13.73
CA THR A 503 -11.62 -22.15 -14.69
C THR A 503 -12.83 -22.64 -13.92
N VAL A 504 -14.02 -22.18 -14.30
CA VAL A 504 -15.29 -22.62 -13.71
C VAL A 504 -16.00 -23.61 -14.64
N THR A 505 -16.53 -24.69 -14.07
CA THR A 505 -17.41 -25.66 -14.74
C THR A 505 -18.70 -25.75 -13.96
N GLU A 506 -19.83 -25.53 -14.64
CA GLU A 506 -21.15 -25.68 -14.04
C GLU A 506 -21.58 -27.14 -14.06
N GLU A 507 -22.00 -27.64 -12.90
CA GLU A 507 -22.45 -29.00 -12.68
C GLU A 507 -23.81 -28.99 -12.01
N PHE A 508 -24.61 -30.06 -12.16
CA PHE A 508 -25.88 -30.16 -11.47
C PHE A 508 -26.05 -31.51 -10.79
N ILE A 509 -26.89 -31.51 -9.76
CA ILE A 509 -27.52 -32.70 -9.18
C ILE A 509 -29.03 -32.43 -9.18
N ARG A 510 -29.80 -33.41 -9.65
CA ARG A 510 -31.26 -33.45 -9.56
C ARG A 510 -31.66 -34.61 -8.66
N TRP A 511 -32.45 -34.29 -7.65
CA TRP A 511 -33.11 -35.24 -6.77
C TRP A 511 -34.49 -35.60 -7.36
N ASP A 512 -34.84 -36.88 -7.33
CA ASP A 512 -36.14 -37.41 -7.71
C ASP A 512 -37.00 -37.62 -6.46
N ASP A 513 -37.53 -36.51 -5.94
CA ASP A 513 -38.31 -36.48 -4.70
C ASP A 513 -39.75 -37.00 -4.91
N TYR A 514 -40.44 -37.38 -3.82
CA TYR A 514 -41.67 -38.18 -3.84
C TYR A 514 -42.81 -37.52 -4.65
N PRO A 515 -43.43 -38.19 -5.65
CA PRO A 515 -44.40 -37.53 -6.54
C PRO A 515 -45.82 -37.33 -5.95
N ILE A 516 -46.08 -37.68 -4.69
CA ILE A 516 -47.44 -37.66 -4.09
C ILE A 516 -47.42 -36.94 -2.73
N ARG A 517 -47.97 -35.72 -2.62
CA ARG A 517 -47.90 -34.90 -1.37
C ARG A 517 -46.47 -34.47 -0.99
N ASN A 518 -45.69 -34.04 -1.98
CA ASN A 518 -44.39 -33.43 -1.78
C ASN A 518 -44.52 -32.09 -1.02
N HIS A 519 -43.71 -31.89 0.01
CA HIS A 519 -43.58 -30.65 0.78
C HIS A 519 -42.26 -29.91 0.55
N ASP A 520 -41.55 -30.21 -0.54
CA ASP A 520 -40.38 -29.50 -1.03
C ASP A 520 -40.60 -27.99 -0.96
N LYS A 521 -39.66 -27.29 -0.31
CA LYS A 521 -39.80 -25.86 -0.03
C LYS A 521 -38.48 -25.14 -0.11
N ASN A 522 -38.52 -24.03 -0.83
CA ASN A 522 -37.43 -23.06 -0.89
C ASN A 522 -37.84 -21.75 -0.24
N THR A 523 -36.94 -21.13 0.50
CA THR A 523 -37.06 -19.72 0.91
C THR A 523 -36.44 -18.81 -0.13
N GLU A 524 -36.70 -17.51 -0.15
CA GLU A 524 -36.19 -16.56 -1.16
C GLU A 524 -34.66 -16.64 -1.43
N ALA A 525 -33.81 -16.77 -0.40
CA ALA A 525 -32.35 -16.79 -0.54
C ALA A 525 -31.76 -18.22 -0.58
N HIS A 526 -31.98 -18.95 -1.67
CA HIS A 526 -31.49 -20.32 -1.88
C HIS A 526 -30.69 -20.45 -3.19
N PRO A 527 -29.78 -21.45 -3.32
CA PRO A 527 -29.14 -21.79 -4.59
C PRO A 527 -30.10 -21.89 -5.78
N PHE A 528 -29.60 -21.63 -6.98
CA PHE A 528 -30.39 -21.74 -8.21
C PHE A 528 -30.95 -23.16 -8.34
N ASP A 529 -32.27 -23.22 -8.39
CA ASP A 529 -33.04 -24.45 -8.46
C ASP A 529 -34.01 -24.40 -9.65
N ASP A 530 -33.82 -25.30 -10.60
CA ASP A 530 -34.69 -25.45 -11.78
C ASP A 530 -35.41 -26.82 -11.83
N GLY A 531 -35.55 -27.49 -10.68
CA GLY A 531 -36.20 -28.79 -10.55
C GLY A 531 -37.74 -28.75 -10.60
N GLY A 532 -38.35 -27.60 -10.29
CA GLY A 532 -39.79 -27.40 -10.28
C GLY A 532 -40.46 -27.74 -8.94
N ASP A 533 -41.79 -27.85 -8.91
CA ASP A 533 -42.57 -27.92 -7.65
C ASP A 533 -42.51 -29.28 -6.92
N HIS A 534 -41.80 -30.27 -7.47
CA HIS A 534 -41.81 -31.65 -6.93
C HIS A 534 -40.42 -32.30 -6.90
N GLN A 535 -39.38 -31.55 -7.25
CA GLN A 535 -38.01 -32.03 -7.37
C GLN A 535 -37.06 -30.86 -7.21
N HIS A 536 -35.90 -31.10 -6.64
CA HIS A 536 -34.82 -30.14 -6.63
C HIS A 536 -33.78 -30.43 -7.71
N LYS A 537 -33.36 -29.40 -8.48
CA LYS A 537 -32.20 -29.48 -9.38
C LYS A 537 -31.29 -28.29 -9.12
N LEU A 538 -30.25 -28.55 -8.33
CA LEU A 538 -29.29 -27.54 -7.91
C LEU A 538 -28.09 -27.50 -8.83
N HIS A 539 -27.57 -26.28 -9.03
CA HIS A 539 -26.40 -26.01 -9.86
C HIS A 539 -25.20 -25.57 -9.02
N PHE A 540 -24.06 -26.20 -9.31
CA PHE A 540 -22.80 -26.10 -8.61
C PHE A 540 -21.75 -25.55 -9.56
N CYS A 541 -20.91 -24.66 -9.06
CA CYS A 541 -19.81 -24.06 -9.80
C CYS A 541 -18.51 -24.68 -9.27
N TYR A 542 -17.95 -25.61 -10.03
CA TYR A 542 -16.67 -26.22 -9.73
C TYR A 542 -15.52 -25.36 -10.25
N TYR A 543 -14.62 -24.98 -9.37
CA TYR A 543 -13.45 -24.16 -9.69
C TYR A 543 -12.19 -24.99 -9.62
N ALA A 544 -11.43 -25.04 -10.72
CA ALA A 544 -10.10 -25.65 -10.76
C ALA A 544 -9.08 -24.70 -11.36
N LYS A 545 -7.80 -24.82 -10.95
CA LYS A 545 -6.72 -23.99 -11.48
C LYS A 545 -6.68 -24.12 -13.01
N SER A 546 -6.67 -23.01 -13.73
CA SER A 546 -6.53 -23.03 -15.17
C SER A 546 -5.21 -23.75 -15.51
N GLY A 547 -5.29 -24.84 -16.28
CA GLY A 547 -4.10 -25.58 -16.68
C GLY A 547 -3.09 -24.62 -17.30
N SER A 548 -1.85 -24.61 -16.80
CA SER A 548 -0.76 -23.88 -17.43
C SER A 548 -0.59 -24.46 -18.82
N ALA A 549 -1.19 -23.81 -19.82
CA ALA A 549 -0.64 -23.88 -21.16
C ALA A 549 0.78 -23.33 -21.03
N LEU A 550 1.75 -24.24 -21.00
CA LEU A 550 3.15 -23.93 -21.25
C LEU A 550 3.19 -23.18 -22.58
N ILE A 551 3.34 -21.86 -22.51
CA ILE A 551 3.73 -21.07 -23.67
C ILE A 551 5.20 -21.41 -23.85
N GLY A 552 5.46 -22.32 -24.80
CA GLY A 552 6.80 -22.65 -25.27
C GLY A 552 7.43 -21.50 -26.04
#